data_AF-A0A1Y4LFK4-F1
#
_entry.id   AF-A0A1Y4LFK4-F1
#
_cell.length_a   1.000
_cell.length_b   1.000
_cell.length_c   1.000
_cell.angle_alpha   90.00
_cell.angle_beta   90.00
_cell.angle_gamma   90.00
#
_symmetry.space_group_name_H-M   'P 1'
#
loop_
_entity.id
_entity.type
_entity.pdbx_description
1 polymer ?
#
loop_
_entity_poly.entity_id
_entity_poly.type
_entity_poly.pdbx_seq_one_letter_code
_entity_poly.pdbx_strand_id
1 'polypeptide(L)'
;MIPYLDYPNMKEFYTIAEVCRLFKMEKKDLKHYSERFEIFPVRDQFGNYGFPKKELRKLHNKIYKEQREQASDEALYNSNEEDPWA
;
A
#
# COMPACT_ATOMS: atom_id res chain seq x y z
N MET A 1 4.84 -7.60 -0.92
CA MET A 1 4.25 -6.70 -1.93
C MET A 1 2.72 -6.75 -1.83
N ILE A 2 2.04 -5.61 -1.80
CA ILE A 2 0.57 -5.54 -1.81
C ILE A 2 0.00 -6.00 -3.16
N PRO A 3 -1.18 -6.65 -3.19
CA PRO A 3 -1.78 -7.13 -4.43
C PRO A 3 -2.27 -5.96 -5.29
N TYR A 4 -2.16 -6.09 -6.61
CA TYR A 4 -2.73 -5.12 -7.55
C TYR A 4 -4.24 -5.01 -7.39
N LEU A 5 -4.76 -3.79 -7.49
CA LEU A 5 -6.19 -3.52 -7.36
C LEU A 5 -6.82 -3.18 -8.70
N ASP A 6 -7.97 -3.80 -8.96
CA ASP A 6 -8.83 -3.46 -10.09
C ASP A 6 -9.57 -2.14 -9.83
N TYR A 7 -8.92 -1.03 -10.18
CA TYR A 7 -9.44 0.32 -9.98
C TYR A 7 -10.85 0.54 -10.55
N PRO A 8 -11.18 0.14 -11.79
CA PRO A 8 -12.54 0.22 -12.33
C PRO A 8 -13.63 -0.33 -11.42
N ASN A 9 -13.41 -1.50 -10.81
CA ASN A 9 -14.42 -2.21 -10.03
C ASN A 9 -14.35 -1.95 -8.52
N MET A 10 -13.65 -0.90 -8.08
CA MET A 10 -13.58 -0.52 -6.67
C MET A 10 -14.86 0.15 -6.17
N LYS A 11 -15.25 -0.18 -4.94
CA LYS A 11 -16.27 0.54 -4.16
C LYS A 11 -15.86 2.01 -3.95
N GLU A 12 -16.85 2.87 -3.70
CA GLU A 12 -16.60 4.30 -3.45
C GLU A 12 -15.97 4.58 -2.08
N PHE A 13 -16.17 3.69 -1.10
CA PHE A 13 -15.60 3.79 0.24
C PHE A 13 -15.22 2.41 0.79
N TYR A 14 -14.09 2.35 1.50
CA TYR A 14 -13.61 1.15 2.18
C TYR A 14 -13.30 1.46 3.63
N THR A 15 -13.86 0.70 4.55
CA THR A 15 -13.50 0.81 5.97
C THR A 15 -12.03 0.41 6.21
N ILE A 16 -11.45 0.87 7.32
CA ILE A 16 -10.07 0.49 7.69
C ILE A 16 -9.88 -1.03 7.67
N ALA A 17 -10.86 -1.79 8.19
CA ALA A 17 -10.80 -3.24 8.24
C ALA A 17 -10.81 -3.87 6.83
N GLU A 18 -11.61 -3.35 5.91
CA GLU A 18 -11.61 -3.79 4.52
C GLU A 18 -10.27 -3.47 3.83
N VAL A 19 -9.71 -2.28 4.05
CA VAL A 19 -8.41 -1.89 3.48
C VAL A 19 -7.28 -2.79 3.97
N CYS A 20 -7.23 -3.12 5.27
CA CYS A 20 -6.26 -4.07 5.81
C CYS A 20 -6.31 -5.43 5.09
N ARG A 21 -7.53 -5.96 4.87
CA ARG A 21 -7.74 -7.22 4.14
C ARG A 21 -7.33 -7.09 2.66
N LEU A 22 -7.70 -5.99 2.03
CA LEU A 22 -7.42 -5.70 0.63
C LEU A 22 -5.92 -5.62 0.37
N PHE A 23 -5.19 -4.92 1.22
CA PHE A 23 -3.73 -4.75 1.11
C PHE A 23 -2.95 -5.93 1.71
N LYS A 24 -3.64 -6.86 2.39
CA LYS A 24 -3.03 -7.99 3.13
C LYS A 24 -1.97 -7.53 4.13
N MET A 25 -2.26 -6.47 4.87
CA MET A 25 -1.35 -5.90 5.88
C MET A 25 -2.07 -5.67 7.21
N GLU A 26 -1.29 -5.53 8.28
CA GLU A 26 -1.85 -5.23 9.58
C GLU A 26 -2.29 -3.76 9.67
N LYS A 27 -3.18 -3.48 10.62
CA LYS A 27 -3.65 -2.11 10.88
C LYS A 27 -2.51 -1.17 11.26
N LYS A 28 -1.46 -1.68 11.91
CA LYS A 28 -0.27 -0.89 12.29
C LYS A 28 0.49 -0.42 11.07
N ASP A 29 0.72 -1.30 10.10
CA ASP A 29 1.39 -0.97 8.84
C ASP A 29 0.56 0.02 8.01
N LEU A 30 -0.75 -0.22 7.93
CA LEU A 30 -1.66 0.70 7.24
C LEU A 30 -1.63 2.09 7.88
N LYS A 31 -1.59 2.17 9.22
CA LYS A 31 -1.45 3.44 9.94
C LYS A 31 -0.11 4.12 9.62
N HIS A 32 0.98 3.38 9.63
CA HIS A 32 2.30 3.91 9.30
C HIS A 32 2.33 4.52 7.89
N TYR A 33 1.81 3.81 6.88
CA TYR A 33 1.74 4.34 5.51
C TYR A 33 0.77 5.51 5.38
N SER A 34 -0.36 5.47 6.08
CA SER A 34 -1.33 6.57 6.13
C SER A 34 -0.69 7.86 6.65
N GLU A 35 0.09 7.78 7.73
CA GLU A 35 0.82 8.90 8.31
C GLU A 35 1.97 9.36 7.40
N ARG A 36 2.80 8.43 6.92
CA ARG A 36 3.96 8.72 6.05
C ARG A 36 3.58 9.41 4.75
N PHE A 37 2.45 9.03 4.16
CA PHE A 37 2.00 9.58 2.89
C PHE A 37 0.97 10.71 3.03
N GLU A 38 0.64 11.07 4.28
CA GLU A 38 -0.34 12.11 4.64
C GLU A 38 -1.71 11.86 4.03
N ILE A 39 -2.12 10.59 3.97
CA ILE A 39 -3.44 10.17 3.48
C ILE A 39 -4.18 9.57 4.66
N PHE A 40 -5.09 10.34 5.26
CA PHE A 40 -5.81 9.94 6.47
C PHE A 40 -7.19 9.35 6.18
N PRO A 41 -7.67 8.41 7.00
CA PRO A 41 -9.04 7.91 6.89
C PRO A 41 -10.03 9.00 7.28
N VAL A 42 -11.16 9.05 6.57
CA VAL A 42 -12.29 9.95 6.86
C VAL A 42 -13.45 9.16 7.47
N ARG A 43 -14.35 9.89 8.13
CA ARG A 43 -15.56 9.32 8.71
C ARG A 43 -16.69 9.32 7.69
N ASP A 44 -17.37 8.19 7.52
CA ASP A 44 -18.55 8.07 6.67
C ASP A 44 -19.83 8.58 7.38
N GLN A 45 -20.95 8.57 6.65
CA GLN A 45 -22.26 8.98 7.16
C GLN A 45 -22.82 8.07 8.28
N PHE A 46 -22.27 6.87 8.42
CA PHE A 46 -22.65 5.89 9.45
C PHE A 46 -21.70 5.94 10.66
N GLY A 47 -20.69 6.81 10.63
CA GLY A 47 -19.73 6.99 11.70
C GLY A 47 -18.50 6.06 11.63
N ASN A 48 -18.35 5.25 10.58
CA ASN A 48 -17.20 4.38 10.36
C ASN A 48 -16.01 5.15 9.79
N TYR A 49 -14.80 4.72 10.14
CA TYR A 49 -13.58 5.26 9.55
C TYR A 49 -13.09 4.41 8.38
N GLY A 50 -12.66 5.08 7.32
CA GLY A 50 -12.21 4.44 6.10
C GLY A 50 -11.66 5.41 5.07
N PHE A 51 -11.44 4.92 3.86
CA PHE A 51 -10.85 5.67 2.77
C PHE A 51 -11.81 5.77 1.59
N PRO A 52 -12.05 6.97 1.06
CA PRO A 52 -12.69 7.13 -0.24
C PRO A 52 -11.83 6.52 -1.33
N LYS A 53 -12.46 6.02 -2.39
CA LYS A 53 -11.81 5.39 -3.56
C LYS A 53 -10.62 6.19 -4.09
N LYS A 54 -10.76 7.51 -4.22
CA LYS A 54 -9.71 8.40 -4.73
C LYS A 54 -8.45 8.35 -3.85
N GLU A 55 -8.62 8.45 -2.53
CA GLU A 55 -7.52 8.45 -1.58
C GLU A 55 -6.93 7.06 -1.40
N LEU A 56 -7.76 6.01 -1.41
CA LEU A 56 -7.30 4.63 -1.37
C LEU A 56 -6.43 4.27 -2.58
N ARG A 57 -6.81 4.72 -3.79
CA ARG A 57 -6.00 4.52 -5.01
C ARG A 57 -4.64 5.20 -4.92
N LYS A 58 -4.57 6.42 -4.40
CA LYS A 58 -3.30 7.13 -4.17
C LYS A 58 -2.44 6.37 -3.17
N LEU A 59 -3.02 5.95 -2.05
CA LEU A 59 -2.33 5.19 -1.01
C LEU A 59 -1.78 3.87 -1.57
N HIS A 60 -2.61 3.11 -2.29
CA HIS A 60 -2.20 1.88 -2.95
C HIS A 60 -1.04 2.10 -3.93
N ASN A 61 -1.14 3.09 -4.83
CA ASN A 61 -0.06 3.39 -5.78
C ASN A 61 1.26 3.74 -5.09
N LYS A 62 1.22 4.55 -4.02
CA LYS A 62 2.42 4.94 -3.27
C LYS A 62 3.07 3.72 -2.60
N ILE A 63 2.29 2.89 -1.90
CA ILE A 63 2.80 1.67 -1.24
C ILE A 63 3.33 0.68 -2.28
N TYR A 64 2.60 0.46 -3.37
CA TYR A 64 3.00 -0.46 -4.43
C TYR A 64 4.32 -0.04 -5.08
N LYS A 65 4.49 1.25 -5.38
CA LYS A 65 5.73 1.80 -5.92
C LYS A 65 6.89 1.62 -4.93
N GLU A 66 6.70 2.00 -3.67
CA GLU A 66 7.74 1.89 -2.63
C GLU A 66 8.19 0.43 -2.42
N GLN A 67 7.24 -0.51 -2.31
CA GLN A 67 7.59 -1.93 -2.16
C GLN A 67 8.24 -2.54 -3.40
N ARG A 68 7.95 -2.01 -4.60
CA ARG A 68 8.61 -2.45 -5.83
C ARG A 68 10.03 -1.90 -5.93
N GLU A 69 10.25 -0.66 -5.54
CA GLU A 69 11.58 -0.04 -5.49
C GLU A 69 12.47 -0.73 -4.46
N GLN A 70 11.94 -1.03 -3.27
CA GLN A 70 12.65 -1.84 -2.26
C GLN A 70 13.02 -3.23 -2.79
N ALA A 71 12.10 -3.92 -3.46
CA ALA A 71 12.37 -5.23 -4.03
C ALA A 71 13.41 -5.18 -5.17
N SER A 72 13.46 -4.10 -5.96
CA SER A 72 14.50 -3.92 -6.97
C SER A 72 15.86 -3.60 -6.37
N ASP A 73 15.89 -2.77 -5.32
CA ASP A 73 17.13 -2.45 -4.60
C ASP A 73 17.70 -3.69 -3.89
N GLU A 74 16.84 -4.50 -3.26
CA GLU A 74 17.23 -5.80 -2.69
C GLU A 74 17.73 -6.78 -3.77
N ALA A 75 17.09 -6.82 -4.94
CA ALA A 75 17.54 -7.67 -6.04
C ALA A 75 18.91 -7.23 -6.59
N LEU A 76 19.15 -5.92 -6.72
CA LEU A 76 20.43 -5.33 -7.11
C LEU A 76 21.53 -5.60 -6.07
N TYR A 77 21.19 -5.52 -4.78
CA TYR A 77 22.14 -5.80 -3.70
C TYR A 77 22.54 -7.29 -3.67
N ASN A 78 21.59 -8.19 -3.93
CA ASN A 78 21.82 -9.63 -3.99
C ASN A 78 22.48 -10.10 -5.30
N SER A 79 22.51 -9.29 -6.36
CA SER A 79 23.18 -9.62 -7.64
C SER A 79 24.63 -9.12 -7.74
N ASN A 80 25.19 -8.55 -6.66
CA ASN A 80 26.57 -8.05 -6.65
C ASN A 80 27.62 -9.11 -6.26
N GLU A 81 27.29 -10.40 -6.27
CA GLU A 81 28.28 -11.49 -6.25
C GLU A 81 28.32 -12.22 -7.60
N GLU A 82 28.86 -11.57 -8.62
CA GLU A 82 29.77 -12.23 -9.55
C GLU A 82 30.98 -11.32 -9.70
N ASP A 83 31.88 -11.43 -8.71
CA ASP A 83 33.25 -10.96 -8.82
C ASP A 83 33.91 -11.74 -9.99
N PRO A 84 34.43 -11.06 -11.02
CA PRO A 84 35.18 -11.74 -12.08
C PRO A 84 36.51 -12.38 -11.61
N TRP A 85 36.79 -12.36 -10.29
CA TRP A 85 37.88 -13.09 -9.62
C TRP A 85 37.43 -14.11 -8.55
N ALA A 86 36.14 -14.46 -8.45
CA ALA A 86 35.68 -15.57 -7.60
C ALA A 86 35.85 -16.95 -8.26
#